data_AF-A0A957FT87-F1
#
_entry.id   AF-A0A957FT87-F1
#
_cell.length_a   1.000
_cell.length_b   1.000
_cell.length_c   1.000
_cell.angle_alpha   90.00
_cell.angle_beta   90.00
_cell.angle_gamma   90.00
#
_symmetry.space_group_name_H-M   'P 1'
#
loop_
_entity.id
_entity.type
_entity.pdbx_description
1 polymer ?
#
loop_
_entity_poly.entity_id
_entity_poly.type
_entity_poly.pdbx_seq_one_letter_code
_entity_poly.pdbx_strand_id
1 'polypeptide(L)'
;MSKAFQRLERVLSLEIQQGYKDKAVVGGIRQFATFWLDQAREEAVDDMDRILVEQTVEILQGYGRLPGSEKRAEVIRSLMDRIKARNERVEGAQPGTPA
;
A
#
# COMPACT_ATOMS: atom_id res chain seq x y z
N MET A 1 -1.15 -13.47 2.59
CA MET A 1 -1.33 -12.05 2.20
C MET A 1 -2.52 -11.89 1.25
N SER A 2 -3.37 -10.87 1.44
CA SER A 2 -4.55 -10.59 0.59
C SER A 2 -4.15 -10.02 -0.79
N LYS A 3 -4.97 -10.22 -1.83
CA LYS A 3 -4.64 -9.85 -3.22
C LYS A 3 -4.53 -8.33 -3.38
N ALA A 4 -5.36 -7.56 -2.66
CA ALA A 4 -5.32 -6.11 -2.67
C ALA A 4 -3.96 -5.58 -2.18
N PHE A 5 -3.46 -6.07 -1.04
CA PHE A 5 -2.17 -5.65 -0.48
C PHE A 5 -0.97 -6.09 -1.35
N GLN A 6 -1.01 -7.29 -1.94
CA GLN A 6 0.02 -7.71 -2.91
C GLN A 6 0.08 -6.79 -4.13
N ARG A 7 -1.08 -6.35 -4.61
CA ARG A 7 -1.16 -5.42 -5.74
C ARG A 7 -0.58 -4.05 -5.38
N LEU A 8 -0.89 -3.55 -4.19
CA LEU A 8 -0.30 -2.31 -3.68
C LEU A 8 1.22 -2.41 -3.59
N GLU A 9 1.77 -3.46 -2.98
CA GLU A 9 3.22 -3.67 -2.86
C GLU A 9 3.92 -3.67 -4.24
N ARG A 10 3.32 -4.32 -5.25
CA ARG A 10 3.83 -4.29 -6.62
C ARG A 10 3.85 -2.88 -7.22
N VAL A 11 2.78 -2.11 -7.04
CA VAL A 11 2.69 -0.73 -7.54
C VAL A 11 3.75 0.15 -6.88
N LEU A 12 3.89 0.07 -5.55
CA LEU A 12 4.92 0.80 -4.81
C LEU A 12 6.34 0.39 -5.27
N SER A 13 6.57 -0.90 -5.51
CA SER A 13 7.85 -1.39 -6.02
C SER A 13 8.18 -0.87 -7.42
N LEU A 14 7.19 -0.86 -8.33
CA LEU A 14 7.34 -0.29 -9.67
C LEU A 14 7.60 1.22 -9.62
N GLU A 15 7.03 1.91 -8.64
CA GLU A 15 7.23 3.34 -8.44
C GLU A 15 8.67 3.65 -7.99
N ILE A 16 9.22 2.84 -7.09
CA ILE A 16 10.64 2.89 -6.70
C ILE A 16 11.53 2.69 -7.93
N GLN A 17 11.27 1.64 -8.73
CA GLN A 17 12.07 1.34 -9.93
C GLN A 17 12.03 2.46 -10.97
N GLN A 18 10.93 3.19 -11.06
CA GLN A 18 10.80 4.32 -11.99
C GLN A 18 11.33 5.64 -11.44
N GLY A 19 11.73 5.68 -10.17
CA GLY A 19 12.27 6.86 -9.51
C GLY A 19 11.20 7.84 -9.03
N TYR A 20 10.06 7.33 -8.52
CA TYR A 20 9.04 8.12 -7.81
C TYR A 20 8.34 9.20 -8.68
N LYS A 21 8.02 8.82 -9.93
CA LYS A 21 7.55 9.74 -10.98
C LYS A 21 6.02 9.91 -11.06
N ASP A 22 5.27 9.24 -10.21
CA ASP A 22 3.81 9.04 -10.24
C ASP A 22 3.35 8.36 -11.55
N LYS A 23 4.10 7.35 -11.99
CA LYS A 23 3.90 6.67 -13.29
C LYS A 23 3.88 5.14 -13.20
N ALA A 24 3.90 4.56 -12.00
CA ALA A 24 3.76 3.11 -11.79
C ALA A 24 2.52 2.47 -12.42
N VAL A 25 1.46 3.25 -12.64
CA VAL A 25 0.16 2.77 -13.10
C VAL A 25 -0.44 3.74 -14.12
N VAL A 26 -1.32 3.20 -14.97
CA VAL A 26 -2.09 3.99 -15.93
C VAL A 26 -3.00 4.95 -15.16
N GLY A 27 -2.79 6.26 -15.34
CA GLY A 27 -3.54 7.31 -14.65
C GLY A 27 -2.95 7.78 -13.32
N GLY A 28 -1.77 7.27 -12.93
CA GLY A 28 -1.05 7.69 -11.72
C GLY A 28 -1.59 7.05 -10.43
N ILE A 29 -0.82 7.18 -9.35
CA ILE A 29 -1.09 6.51 -8.07
C ILE A 29 -2.44 6.93 -7.49
N ARG A 30 -2.86 8.18 -7.71
CA ARG A 30 -4.15 8.68 -7.24
C ARG A 30 -5.34 7.89 -7.78
N GLN A 31 -5.35 7.59 -9.07
CA GLN A 31 -6.42 6.81 -9.68
C GLN A 31 -6.42 5.38 -9.15
N PHE A 32 -5.24 4.77 -9.05
CA PHE A 32 -5.09 3.45 -8.45
C PHE A 32 -5.60 3.39 -7.01
N ALA A 33 -5.31 4.40 -6.18
CA ALA A 33 -5.76 4.46 -4.79
C ALA A 33 -7.29 4.38 -4.65
N THR A 34 -8.03 4.98 -5.58
CA THR A 34 -9.50 4.94 -5.58
C THR A 34 -10.01 3.53 -5.81
N PHE A 35 -9.49 2.83 -6.83
CA PHE A 35 -9.88 1.44 -7.11
C PHE A 35 -9.39 0.46 -6.06
N TRP A 36 -8.22 0.71 -5.49
CA TRP A 36 -7.63 -0.13 -4.46
C TRP A 36 -8.42 -0.09 -3.15
N LEU A 37 -9.03 1.06 -2.80
CA LEU A 37 -9.83 1.24 -1.60
C LEU A 37 -10.94 0.18 -1.47
N ASP A 38 -11.76 0.03 -2.50
CA ASP A 38 -12.89 -0.91 -2.48
C ASP A 38 -12.41 -2.35 -2.29
N GLN A 39 -11.41 -2.77 -3.07
CA GLN A 39 -10.84 -4.12 -2.97
C GLN A 39 -10.22 -4.38 -1.59
N ALA A 40 -9.47 -3.40 -1.06
CA ALA A 40 -8.78 -3.55 0.21
C ALA A 40 -9.75 -3.51 1.41
N ARG A 41 -10.86 -2.77 1.31
CA ARG A 41 -11.94 -2.79 2.32
C ARG A 41 -12.67 -4.11 2.36
N GLU A 42 -12.94 -4.74 1.21
CA GLU A 42 -13.56 -6.07 1.16
C GLU A 42 -12.65 -7.16 1.71
N GLU A 43 -11.34 -7.05 1.47
CA GLU A 43 -10.33 -8.01 1.95
C GLU A 43 -9.81 -7.72 3.37
N ALA A 44 -10.31 -6.66 4.02
CA ALA A 44 -9.88 -6.25 5.35
C ALA A 44 -10.38 -7.22 6.43
N VAL A 45 -9.45 -7.76 7.22
CA VAL A 45 -9.75 -8.83 8.19
C VAL A 45 -10.14 -8.32 9.58
N ASP A 46 -9.79 -7.07 9.92
CA ASP A 46 -10.08 -6.44 11.19
C ASP A 46 -10.15 -4.91 11.05
N ASP A 47 -10.58 -4.22 12.10
CA ASP A 47 -10.69 -2.75 12.11
C ASP A 47 -9.33 -2.05 11.93
N MET A 48 -8.24 -2.63 12.43
CA MET A 48 -6.89 -2.09 12.24
C MET A 48 -6.49 -2.11 10.76
N ASP A 49 -6.89 -3.16 10.03
CA ASP A 49 -6.66 -3.30 8.60
C ASP A 49 -7.49 -2.28 7.81
N ARG A 50 -8.76 -2.06 8.20
CA ARG A 50 -9.60 -1.02 7.60
C ARG A 50 -9.02 0.38 7.79
N ILE A 51 -8.55 0.69 9.00
CA ILE A 51 -7.88 1.96 9.30
C ILE A 51 -6.61 2.11 8.45
N LEU A 52 -5.80 1.04 8.32
CA LEU A 52 -4.60 1.07 7.47
C LEU A 52 -4.96 1.33 6.01
N VAL A 53 -6.01 0.72 5.49
CA VAL A 53 -6.50 0.94 4.12
C VAL A 53 -6.86 2.40 3.90
N GLU A 54 -7.66 3.00 4.78
CA GLU A 54 -8.06 4.41 4.67
C GLU A 54 -6.87 5.36 4.71
N GLN A 55 -5.97 5.18 5.68
CA GLN A 55 -4.74 5.98 5.80
C GLN A 55 -3.86 5.85 4.56
N THR A 56 -3.74 4.64 4.03
CA THR A 56 -2.95 4.38 2.82
C THR A 56 -3.55 5.11 1.62
N VAL A 57 -4.87 5.06 1.44
CA VAL A 57 -5.55 5.77 0.35
C VAL A 57 -5.37 7.28 0.46
N GLU A 58 -5.53 7.85 1.65
CA GLU A 58 -5.33 9.29 1.88
C GLU A 58 -3.92 9.73 1.46
N ILE A 59 -2.90 8.98 1.89
CA ILE A 59 -1.50 9.24 1.53
C ILE A 59 -1.30 9.15 0.01
N LEU A 60 -1.80 8.09 -0.62
CA LEU A 60 -1.65 7.87 -2.07
C LEU A 60 -2.41 8.92 -2.90
N GLN A 61 -3.54 9.44 -2.42
CA GLN A 61 -4.26 10.53 -3.10
C GLN A 61 -3.47 11.85 -3.10
N GLY A 62 -2.68 12.09 -2.06
CA GLY A 62 -1.78 13.24 -1.93
C GLY A 62 -0.44 13.06 -2.65
N TYR A 63 -0.05 11.82 -2.95
CA TYR A 63 1.29 11.46 -3.44
C TYR A 63 1.77 12.27 -4.64
N GLY A 64 0.95 12.38 -5.69
CA GLY A 64 1.31 13.11 -6.91
C GLY A 64 1.56 14.61 -6.69
N ARG A 65 1.05 15.18 -5.59
CA ARG A 65 1.24 16.60 -5.22
C ARG A 65 2.52 16.86 -4.42
N LEU A 66 3.19 15.80 -3.95
CA LEU A 66 4.41 15.94 -3.17
C LEU A 66 5.54 16.51 -4.05
N PRO A 67 6.29 17.50 -3.56
CA PRO A 67 7.38 18.11 -4.30
C PRO A 67 8.60 17.20 -4.29
N GLY A 68 9.15 16.95 -5.48
CA GLY A 68 10.39 16.19 -5.65
C GLY A 68 10.26 14.68 -5.40
N SER A 69 11.26 13.93 -5.86
CA SER A 69 11.32 12.48 -5.70
C SER A 69 11.67 12.05 -4.27
N GLU A 70 12.35 12.90 -3.49
CA GLU A 70 12.78 12.58 -2.12
C GLU A 70 11.60 12.43 -1.17
N LYS A 71 10.70 13.42 -1.10
CA LYS A 71 9.48 13.35 -0.28
C LYS A 71 8.58 12.19 -0.69
N ARG A 72 8.52 11.93 -1.99
CA ARG A 72 7.79 10.78 -2.53
C ARG A 72 8.44 9.46 -2.10
N ALA A 73 9.77 9.36 -2.11
CA ALA A 73 10.49 8.17 -1.64
C ALA A 73 10.24 7.90 -0.15
N GLU A 74 10.26 8.93 0.70
CA GLU A 74 9.94 8.82 2.13
C GLU A 74 8.54 8.23 2.34
N VAL A 75 7.55 8.74 1.60
CA VAL A 75 6.17 8.27 1.66
C VAL A 75 6.05 6.81 1.21
N ILE A 76 6.62 6.45 0.06
CA ILE A 76 6.55 5.07 -0.44
C ILE A 76 7.22 4.11 0.55
N ARG A 77 8.38 4.49 1.10
CA ARG A 77 9.07 3.68 2.11
C ARG A 77 8.23 3.48 3.36
N SER A 78 7.63 4.55 3.89
CA SER A 78 6.73 4.45 5.05
C SER A 78 5.54 3.54 4.79
N LEU A 79 4.94 3.58 3.59
CA LEU A 79 3.85 2.69 3.21
C LEU A 79 4.31 1.23 3.13
N MET A 80 5.47 0.96 2.53
CA MET A 80 6.06 -0.38 2.48
C MET A 80 6.30 -0.95 3.88
N ASP A 81 6.85 -0.16 4.79
CA ASP A 81 7.07 -0.58 6.18
C ASP A 81 5.75 -0.92 6.90
N ARG A 82 4.69 -0.11 6.70
CA ARG A 82 3.36 -0.37 7.26
C ARG A 82 2.72 -1.65 6.72
N ILE A 83 2.83 -1.89 5.41
CA ILE A 83 2.30 -3.12 4.76
C ILE A 83 3.04 -4.34 5.30
N LYS A 84 4.37 -4.26 5.43
CA LYS A 84 5.18 -5.32 6.00
C LYS A 84 4.77 -5.64 7.44
N ALA A 85 4.64 -4.62 8.30
CA ALA A 85 4.20 -4.82 9.68
C ALA A 85 2.79 -5.43 9.77
N ARG A 86 1.88 -5.05 8.86
CA ARG A 86 0.55 -5.66 8.76
C ARG A 86 0.62 -7.13 8.34
N ASN A 87 1.49 -7.47 7.38
CA ASN A 87 1.68 -8.87 6.99
C ASN A 87 2.20 -9.71 8.15
N GLU A 88 3.26 -9.26 8.82
CA GLU A 88 3.84 -9.95 9.98
C GLU A 88 2.79 -10.15 11.08
N ARG A 89 1.94 -9.15 11.32
CA ARG A 89 0.82 -9.25 12.26
C ARG A 89 -0.23 -10.27 11.84
N VAL A 90 -0.65 -10.25 10.58
CA VAL A 90 -1.71 -11.16 10.08
C VAL A 90 -1.21 -12.59 9.93
N GLU A 91 0.06 -12.78 9.57
CA GLU A 91 0.71 -14.09 9.49
C GLU A 91 1.05 -14.62 10.89
N GLY A 92 1.52 -13.77 11.80
CA GLY A 92 1.76 -14.13 13.21
C GLY A 92 0.49 -14.40 14.02
N ALA A 93 -0.66 -13.86 13.59
CA ALA A 93 -1.97 -14.15 14.16
C ALA A 93 -2.61 -15.43 13.62
N GLN A 94 -2.01 -16.12 12.64
CA GLN A 94 -2.43 -17.46 12.21
C GLN A 94 -1.71 -18.52 13.08
N PRO A 95 -2.42 -19.24 13.98
CA PRO A 95 -1.81 -20.37 14.65
C PRO A 95 -1.77 -21.57 13.68
N GLY A 96 -0.56 -22.02 13.33
CA GLY A 96 -0.31 -23.30 12.62
C GLY A 96 0.62 -23.11 11.42
N THR A 97 1.84 -23.62 11.46
CA THR A 97 2.05 -25.06 11.34
C THR A 97 3.27 -25.51 12.17
N PRO A 98 3.08 -26.34 13.21
CA PRO A 98 4.11 -27.29 13.62
C PRO A 98 4.05 -28.51 12.69
N ALA A 99 5.20 -28.92 12.16
CA ALA A 99 5.45 -30.29 11.72
C ALA A 99 6.85 -30.67 12.20
#